data_AF-A0A963RQM4-F1
#
_entry.id   AF-A0A963RQM4-F1
#
_cell.length_a   1.000
_cell.length_b   1.000
_cell.length_c   1.000
_cell.angle_alpha   90.00
_cell.angle_beta   90.00
_cell.angle_gamma   90.00
#
_symmetry.space_group_name_H-M   'P 1'
#
loop_
_entity.id
_entity.type
_entity.pdbx_description
1 polymer ?
#
loop_
_entity_poly.entity_id
_entity_poly.type
_entity_poly.pdbx_seq_one_letter_code
_entity_poly.pdbx_strand_id
1 'polypeptide(L)'
;VPTFKEVGLEPVNRMAYYGILAPKGTPKDIVDKLNAATRKALEDPAVRKRIEDTGSFIIANTPDQFAQQIKDEFAIYKQVVAKQKLTLQ
;
A
#
# COMPACT_ATOMS: atom_id res chain seq x y z
N VAL A 1 -6.61 -19.94 7.93
CA VAL A 1 -5.18 -19.85 8.29
C VAL A 1 -5.06 -18.74 9.32
N PRO A 2 -4.46 -18.96 10.50
CA PRO A 2 -4.32 -17.92 11.51
C PRO A 2 -3.34 -16.83 11.04
N THR A 3 -3.63 -15.60 11.44
CA THR A 3 -2.79 -14.42 11.27
C THR A 3 -1.60 -14.46 12.24
N PHE A 4 -0.56 -13.67 11.97
CA PHE A 4 0.56 -13.53 12.90
C PHE A 4 0.11 -12.99 14.26
N LYS A 5 -0.91 -12.13 14.29
CA LYS A 5 -1.50 -11.63 15.53
C LYS A 5 -2.10 -12.76 16.38
N GLU A 6 -2.85 -13.67 15.77
CA GLU A 6 -3.49 -14.80 16.47
C GLU A 6 -2.48 -15.80 17.07
N VAL A 7 -1.24 -15.82 16.56
CA VAL A 7 -0.15 -16.64 17.10
C VAL A 7 0.87 -15.85 17.94
N GLY A 8 0.52 -14.62 18.35
CA GLY A 8 1.35 -13.83 19.28
C GLY A 8 2.50 -13.05 18.62
N LEU A 9 2.51 -12.93 17.29
CA LEU A 9 3.55 -12.25 16.50
C LEU A 9 3.03 -10.92 15.90
N GLU A 10 2.36 -10.10 16.72
CA GLU A 10 1.75 -8.83 16.27
C GLU A 10 2.70 -7.87 15.55
N PRO A 11 3.99 -7.70 15.93
CA PRO A 11 4.91 -6.79 15.22
C PRO A 11 5.11 -7.10 13.74
N VAL A 12 4.94 -8.36 13.32
CA VAL A 12 5.07 -8.81 11.93
C VAL A 12 3.72 -9.06 11.26
N ASN A 13 2.60 -8.81 11.95
CA ASN A 13 1.25 -8.92 11.41
C ASN A 13 0.91 -7.70 10.54
N ARG A 14 1.70 -7.49 9.47
CA ARG A 14 1.62 -6.33 8.58
C ARG A 14 1.35 -6.81 7.16
N MET A 15 0.39 -6.19 6.47
CA MET A 15 0.11 -6.50 5.07
C MET A 15 1.00 -5.67 4.14
N ALA A 16 1.41 -6.27 3.03
CA ALA A 16 1.98 -5.52 1.92
C ALA A 16 0.93 -4.58 1.32
N TYR A 17 1.37 -3.48 0.75
CA TYR A 17 0.51 -2.55 0.03
C TYR A 17 1.05 -2.28 -1.38
N TYR A 18 0.13 -1.91 -2.26
CA TYR A 18 0.42 -1.56 -3.64
C TYR A 18 -0.23 -0.22 -3.96
N GLY A 19 0.37 0.51 -4.91
CA GLY A 19 -0.20 1.74 -5.42
C GLY A 19 0.54 2.24 -6.64
N ILE A 20 0.10 3.40 -7.13
CA ILE A 20 0.61 4.02 -8.35
C ILE A 20 1.38 5.28 -7.95
N LEU A 21 2.60 5.42 -8.48
CA LEU A 21 3.46 6.57 -8.26
C LEU A 21 3.72 7.29 -9.59
N ALA A 22 3.81 8.62 -9.52
CA ALA A 22 4.18 9.46 -10.65
C ALA A 22 5.48 10.22 -10.31
N PRO A 23 6.24 10.73 -11.32
CA PRO A 23 7.44 11.51 -11.08
C PRO A 23 7.22 12.70 -10.15
N LYS A 24 8.25 13.07 -9.38
CA LYS A 24 8.23 14.27 -8.56
C LYS A 24 7.96 15.50 -9.44
N GLY A 25 7.03 16.35 -9.01
CA GLY A 25 6.63 17.55 -9.76
C GLY A 25 5.52 17.31 -10.79
N THR A 26 4.97 16.10 -10.88
CA THR A 26 3.74 15.86 -11.66
C THR A 26 2.64 16.82 -11.21
N PRO A 27 2.01 17.58 -12.13
CA PRO A 27 0.94 18.51 -11.79
C PRO A 27 -0.23 17.85 -11.05
N LYS A 28 -0.83 18.60 -10.10
CA LYS A 28 -1.90 18.07 -9.23
C LYS A 28 -3.12 17.58 -10.02
N ASP A 29 -3.51 18.30 -11.06
CA ASP A 29 -4.62 17.91 -11.94
C ASP A 29 -4.38 16.56 -12.63
N ILE A 30 -3.14 16.25 -13.02
CA ILE A 30 -2.78 14.93 -13.57
C ILE A 30 -2.86 13.85 -12.49
N VAL A 31 -2.36 14.11 -11.28
CA VAL A 31 -2.46 13.17 -10.15
C VAL A 31 -3.92 12.89 -9.81
N ASP A 32 -4.75 13.92 -9.74
CA ASP A 32 -6.17 13.81 -9.43
C ASP A 32 -6.91 13.02 -10.52
N LYS A 33 -6.57 13.26 -11.81
CA LYS A 33 -7.12 12.50 -12.93
C LYS A 33 -6.75 11.02 -12.88
N LEU A 34 -5.50 10.69 -12.55
CA LEU A 34 -5.05 9.30 -12.39
C LEU A 34 -5.74 8.61 -11.21
N ASN A 35 -5.91 9.32 -10.08
CA ASN A 35 -6.63 8.79 -8.92
C ASN A 35 -8.10 8.50 -9.27
N ALA A 36 -8.78 9.43 -9.94
CA ALA A 36 -10.16 9.26 -10.37
C ALA A 36 -10.33 8.09 -11.35
N ALA A 37 -9.45 7.96 -12.34
CA ALA A 37 -9.47 6.84 -13.28
C ALA A 37 -9.21 5.49 -12.58
N THR A 38 -8.30 5.46 -11.62
CA THR A 38 -8.00 4.25 -10.82
C THR A 38 -9.22 3.84 -9.99
N ARG A 39 -9.86 4.79 -9.30
CA ARG A 39 -11.10 4.53 -8.54
C ARG A 39 -12.19 3.96 -9.43
N LYS A 40 -12.41 4.56 -10.59
CA LYS A 40 -13.39 4.07 -11.57
C LYS A 40 -13.08 2.65 -12.05
N ALA A 41 -11.81 2.33 -12.32
CA ALA A 41 -11.43 0.96 -12.70
C ALA A 41 -11.71 -0.05 -11.57
N LEU A 42 -11.58 0.36 -10.31
CA LEU A 42 -11.89 -0.46 -9.13
C LEU A 42 -13.40 -0.59 -8.85
N GLU A 43 -14.27 0.05 -9.64
CA GLU A 43 -15.72 -0.18 -9.62
C GLU A 43 -16.11 -1.36 -10.50
N ASP A 44 -15.26 -1.77 -11.46
CA ASP A 44 -15.50 -2.94 -12.31
C ASP A 44 -15.45 -4.23 -11.48
N PRO A 45 -16.55 -5.01 -11.40
CA PRO A 45 -16.59 -6.25 -10.62
C PRO A 45 -15.53 -7.28 -11.04
N ALA A 46 -15.17 -7.35 -12.31
CA ALA A 46 -14.15 -8.28 -12.80
C ALA A 46 -12.75 -7.88 -12.31
N VAL A 47 -12.46 -6.58 -12.27
CA VAL A 47 -11.20 -6.05 -11.71
C VAL A 47 -11.16 -6.29 -10.21
N ARG A 48 -12.25 -5.97 -9.49
CA ARG A 48 -12.33 -6.18 -8.04
C ARG A 48 -12.12 -7.63 -7.67
N LYS A 49 -12.87 -8.52 -8.31
CA LYS A 49 -12.78 -9.96 -8.09
C LYS A 49 -11.36 -10.47 -8.30
N ARG A 50 -10.69 -10.05 -9.37
CA ARG A 50 -9.33 -10.50 -9.65
C ARG A 50 -8.33 -10.07 -8.56
N ILE A 51 -8.50 -8.89 -7.97
CA ILE A 51 -7.67 -8.41 -6.86
C ILE A 51 -8.01 -9.19 -5.57
N GLU A 52 -9.28 -9.32 -5.24
CA GLU A 52 -9.75 -10.00 -4.02
C GLU A 52 -9.41 -11.50 -4.03
N ASP A 53 -9.44 -12.15 -5.20
CA ASP A 53 -9.02 -13.56 -5.37
C ASP A 53 -7.53 -13.79 -5.03
N THR A 54 -6.70 -12.73 -5.02
CA THR A 54 -5.30 -12.81 -4.53
C THR A 54 -5.17 -12.73 -3.00
N GLY A 55 -6.27 -12.53 -2.27
CA GLY A 55 -6.27 -12.21 -0.85
C GLY A 55 -5.96 -10.74 -0.53
N SER A 56 -6.01 -9.86 -1.53
CA SER A 56 -5.78 -8.41 -1.36
C SER A 56 -7.09 -7.68 -1.07
N PHE A 57 -7.00 -6.58 -0.31
CA PHE A 57 -8.14 -5.69 -0.05
C PHE A 57 -8.00 -4.39 -0.84
N ILE A 58 -9.11 -3.94 -1.43
CA ILE A 58 -9.16 -2.68 -2.16
C ILE A 58 -9.43 -1.54 -1.19
N ILE A 59 -8.42 -0.67 -1.00
CA ILE A 59 -8.53 0.49 -0.11
C ILE A 59 -8.98 1.75 -0.88
N ALA A 60 -8.44 1.96 -2.08
CA ALA A 60 -8.71 3.14 -2.92
C ALA A 60 -8.58 4.47 -2.13
N ASN A 61 -7.40 4.73 -1.58
CA ASN A 61 -7.10 5.93 -0.80
C ASN A 61 -6.97 7.21 -1.69
N THR A 62 -7.03 8.37 -1.05
CA THR A 62 -6.66 9.64 -1.72
C THR A 62 -5.14 9.72 -1.89
N PRO A 63 -4.63 10.55 -2.82
CA PRO A 63 -3.19 10.75 -2.96
C PRO A 63 -2.48 11.14 -1.65
N ASP A 64 -3.11 12.01 -0.85
CA ASP A 64 -2.55 12.45 0.44
C ASP A 64 -2.54 11.33 1.48
N GLN A 65 -3.61 10.54 1.56
CA GLN A 65 -3.66 9.35 2.42
C GLN A 65 -2.59 8.34 2.04
N PHE A 66 -2.37 8.13 0.73
CA PHE A 66 -1.32 7.23 0.27
C PHE A 66 0.08 7.77 0.58
N ALA A 67 0.30 9.07 0.40
CA ALA A 67 1.55 9.72 0.75
C ALA A 67 1.84 9.59 2.26
N GLN A 68 0.82 9.67 3.11
CA GLN A 68 0.98 9.45 4.54
C GLN A 68 1.33 7.99 4.86
N GLN A 69 0.61 7.04 4.26
CA GLN A 69 0.90 5.61 4.42
C GLN A 69 2.35 5.27 4.03
N ILE A 70 2.84 5.80 2.91
CA ILE A 70 4.24 5.59 2.49
C ILE A 70 5.22 6.12 3.54
N LYS A 71 4.97 7.31 4.11
CA LYS A 71 5.84 7.90 5.16
C LYS A 71 5.86 7.02 6.41
N ASP A 72 4.70 6.54 6.84
CA ASP A 72 4.56 5.72 8.05
C ASP A 72 5.25 4.37 7.89
N GLU A 73 5.03 3.69 6.77
CA GLU A 73 5.69 2.42 6.47
C GLU A 73 7.21 2.60 6.33
N PHE A 74 7.66 3.65 5.65
CA PHE A 74 9.09 3.95 5.54
C PHE A 74 9.73 4.18 6.92
N ALA A 75 9.07 4.92 7.82
CA ALA A 75 9.57 5.15 9.16
C ALA A 75 9.73 3.84 9.95
N ILE A 76 8.75 2.94 9.84
CA ILE A 76 8.78 1.62 10.48
C ILE A 76 9.92 0.77 9.93
N TYR A 77 10.00 0.59 8.61
CA TYR A 77 11.02 -0.27 8.00
C TYR A 77 12.44 0.30 8.17
N LYS A 78 12.61 1.62 8.15
CA LYS A 78 13.90 2.26 8.49
C LYS A 78 14.37 1.87 9.88
N GLN A 79 13.47 1.85 10.87
CA GLN A 79 13.80 1.41 12.22
C GLN A 79 14.14 -0.08 12.28
N VAL A 80 13.38 -0.93 11.57
CA VAL A 80 13.64 -2.37 11.51
C VAL A 80 15.02 -2.66 10.94
N VAL A 81 15.34 -2.08 9.77
CA VAL A 81 16.64 -2.24 9.11
C VAL A 81 17.79 -1.82 10.03
N ALA A 82 17.67 -0.66 10.68
CA ALA A 82 18.70 -0.15 11.59
C ALA A 82 18.88 -1.03 12.84
N LYS A 83 17.78 -1.45 13.49
CA LYS A 83 17.83 -2.27 14.71
C LYS A 83 18.36 -3.67 14.44
N GLN A 84 17.97 -4.26 13.30
CA GLN A 84 18.30 -5.63 12.94
C GLN A 84 19.58 -5.75 12.10
N LYS A 85 20.24 -4.63 11.78
CA LYS A 85 21.47 -4.56 10.97
C LYS A 85 21.34 -5.29 9.63
N LEU A 86 20.19 -5.14 8.98
CA LEU A 86 19.90 -5.80 7.71
C LEU A 86 20.60 -5.07 6.55
N THR A 87 21.22 -5.83 5.66
CA THR A 87 21.80 -5.32 4.41
C THR A 87 21.21 -6.08 3.23
N LEU A 88 20.88 -5.36 2.16
CA LEU A 88 20.59 -5.99 0.87
C LEU A 88 21.92 -6.32 0.18
N GLN A 89 21.98 -7.49 -0.46
CA GLN A 89 23.11 -7.87 -1.31
C GLN A 89 23.00 -7.23 -2.69
#